data_AF-A0A975A0D0-F1
#
_entry.id   AF-A0A975A0D0-F1
#
_cell.length_a   1.000
_cell.length_b   1.000
_cell.length_c   1.000
_cell.angle_alpha   90.00
_cell.angle_beta   90.00
_cell.angle_gamma   90.00
#
_symmetry.space_group_name_H-M   'P 1'
#
loop_
_entity.id
_entity.type
_entity.pdbx_description
1 polymer ?
#
loop_
_entity_poly.entity_id
_entity_poly.type
_entity_poly.pdbx_seq_one_letter_code
_entity_poly.pdbx_strand_id
1 'polypeptide(L)'
;MQNLSDKVREFNKVKGFFTRDEKVLSYFKEHFNSNSISDVLIKLNECGNHFHHQLNLSALSDFILKLNLDKLLKSGDPTAVQKICEFDNSSLIICDVASRYCNWHNPDAYAICDSITLELLYKKRATELKEFDYQTFLIDVNKWRKEMKLDEFNYRELYKFLWLFNSGL
;
A
#
# COMPACT_ATOMS: atom_id res chain seq x y z
N MET A 1 -16.81 11.93 17.69
CA MET A 1 -15.73 10.92 17.64
C MET A 1 -16.06 9.80 18.60
N GLN A 2 -16.67 8.73 18.12
CA GLN A 2 -16.58 7.43 18.79
C GLN A 2 -15.09 7.20 19.10
N ASN A 3 -14.76 6.97 20.37
CA ASN A 3 -13.41 7.19 20.90
C ASN A 3 -12.37 6.41 20.08
N LEU A 4 -11.37 7.09 19.51
CA LEU A 4 -10.32 6.45 18.71
C LEU A 4 -9.67 5.28 19.47
N SER A 5 -9.56 5.40 20.79
CA SER A 5 -9.06 4.31 21.64
C SER A 5 -9.96 3.07 21.62
N ASP A 6 -11.29 3.24 21.52
CA ASP A 6 -12.22 2.12 21.39
C ASP A 6 -12.03 1.42 20.05
N LYS A 7 -11.90 2.19 18.95
CA LYS A 7 -11.62 1.63 17.62
C LYS A 7 -10.30 0.85 17.62
N VAL A 8 -9.24 1.38 18.24
CA VAL A 8 -7.94 0.70 18.40
C VAL A 8 -8.09 -0.59 19.20
N ARG A 9 -8.84 -0.56 20.32
CA ARG A 9 -9.11 -1.76 21.11
C ARG A 9 -9.85 -2.83 20.32
N GLU A 10 -10.90 -2.45 19.57
CA GLU A 10 -11.64 -3.40 18.74
C GLU A 10 -10.79 -3.93 17.59
N PHE A 11 -9.96 -3.10 16.96
CA PHE A 11 -9.00 -3.55 15.95
C PHE A 11 -8.05 -4.62 16.48
N ASN A 12 -7.46 -4.39 17.66
CA ASN A 12 -6.50 -5.31 18.26
C ASN A 12 -7.13 -6.68 18.59
N LYS A 13 -8.45 -6.76 18.82
CA LYS A 13 -9.15 -8.04 18.97
C LYS A 13 -9.30 -8.80 17.67
N VAL A 14 -9.40 -8.11 16.54
CA VAL A 14 -9.72 -8.73 15.25
C VAL A 14 -8.53 -8.88 14.30
N LYS A 15 -7.43 -8.14 14.52
CA LYS A 15 -6.32 -8.09 13.57
C LYS A 15 -5.63 -9.44 13.32
N GLY A 16 -5.65 -10.35 14.30
CA GLY A 16 -5.15 -11.72 14.15
C GLY A 16 -6.03 -12.64 13.29
N PHE A 17 -7.22 -12.21 12.86
CA PHE A 17 -8.08 -12.99 11.97
C PHE A 17 -7.84 -12.69 10.49
N PHE A 18 -6.91 -11.80 10.15
CA PHE A 18 -6.52 -11.52 8.75
C PHE A 18 -5.62 -12.61 8.16
N THR A 19 -6.05 -13.87 8.29
CA THR A 19 -5.29 -15.08 7.88
C THR A 19 -4.93 -15.11 6.40
N ARG A 20 -5.70 -14.42 5.53
CA ARG A 20 -5.31 -14.20 4.13
C ARG A 20 -4.04 -13.35 4.04
N ASP A 21 -4.01 -12.21 4.73
CA ASP A 21 -2.88 -11.29 4.70
C ASP A 21 -1.61 -11.99 5.22
N GLU A 22 -1.72 -12.80 6.28
CA GLU A 22 -0.61 -13.61 6.80
C GLU A 22 -0.04 -14.55 5.73
N LYS A 23 -0.91 -15.27 5.00
CA LYS A 23 -0.49 -16.16 3.92
C LYS A 23 0.19 -15.41 2.78
N VAL A 24 -0.37 -14.28 2.36
CA VAL A 24 0.20 -13.44 1.29
C VAL A 24 1.56 -12.89 1.74
N LEU A 25 1.69 -12.40 2.98
CA LEU A 25 2.96 -11.94 3.53
C LEU A 25 4.01 -13.06 3.57
N SER A 26 3.62 -14.29 3.95
CA SER A 26 4.54 -15.44 3.90
C SER A 26 5.03 -15.69 2.48
N TYR A 27 4.12 -15.68 1.50
CA TYR A 27 4.46 -15.85 0.09
C TYR A 27 5.44 -14.76 -0.39
N PHE A 28 5.16 -13.48 -0.11
CA PHE A 28 6.05 -12.38 -0.48
C PHE A 28 7.41 -12.48 0.21
N LYS A 29 7.49 -13.00 1.43
CA LYS A 29 8.75 -13.21 2.15
C LYS A 29 9.57 -14.37 1.57
N GLU A 30 8.93 -15.50 1.28
CA GLU A 30 9.56 -16.69 0.68
C GLU A 30 10.01 -16.45 -0.76
N HIS A 31 9.23 -15.66 -1.49
CA HIS A 31 9.49 -15.26 -2.88
C HIS A 31 9.84 -13.79 -2.97
N PHE A 32 10.72 -13.27 -2.10
CA PHE A 32 11.02 -11.84 -2.03
C PHE A 32 11.45 -11.25 -3.37
N ASN A 33 12.51 -11.82 -3.95
CA ASN A 33 13.04 -11.41 -5.24
C ASN A 33 12.03 -11.75 -6.35
N SER A 34 11.96 -10.90 -7.36
CA SER A 34 11.18 -11.16 -8.57
C SER A 34 12.13 -11.55 -9.70
N ASN A 35 12.22 -12.85 -10.00
CA ASN A 35 13.15 -13.36 -11.02
C ASN A 35 12.47 -13.66 -12.36
N SER A 36 11.15 -13.57 -12.42
CA SER A 36 10.36 -13.85 -13.62
C SER A 36 9.12 -12.96 -13.71
N ILE A 37 8.61 -12.80 -14.93
CA ILE A 37 7.33 -12.10 -15.18
C ILE A 37 6.18 -12.80 -14.43
N SER A 38 6.20 -14.13 -14.39
CA SER A 38 5.17 -14.93 -13.70
C SER A 38 5.12 -14.63 -12.20
N ASP A 39 6.28 -14.50 -11.54
CA ASP A 39 6.33 -14.18 -10.11
C ASP A 39 5.78 -12.79 -9.83
N VAL A 40 6.12 -11.81 -10.68
CA VAL A 40 5.59 -10.45 -10.58
C VAL A 40 4.08 -10.42 -10.78
N LEU A 41 3.57 -11.16 -11.78
CA LEU A 41 2.12 -11.27 -12.04
C LEU A 41 1.38 -11.85 -10.83
N ILE A 42 1.89 -12.93 -10.22
CA ILE A 42 1.28 -13.53 -9.01
C ILE A 42 1.22 -12.48 -7.89
N LYS A 43 2.32 -11.76 -7.65
CA LYS A 43 2.37 -10.69 -6.63
C LYS A 43 1.40 -9.56 -6.94
N LEU A 44 1.29 -9.11 -8.20
CA LEU A 44 0.37 -8.06 -8.62
C LEU A 44 -1.10 -8.45 -8.46
N ASN A 45 -1.46 -9.72 -8.69
CA ASN A 45 -2.82 -10.20 -8.44
C ASN A 45 -3.23 -10.04 -6.97
N GLU A 46 -2.30 -10.19 -6.03
CA GLU A 46 -2.56 -9.93 -4.61
C GLU A 46 -2.68 -8.43 -4.26
N CYS A 47 -2.18 -7.55 -5.13
CA CYS A 47 -2.19 -6.10 -4.93
C CYS A 47 -3.51 -5.44 -5.35
N GLY A 48 -4.24 -5.97 -6.33
CA GLY A 48 -5.27 -5.15 -6.95
C GLY A 48 -6.24 -5.83 -7.90
N ASN A 49 -6.83 -6.97 -7.50
CA ASN A 49 -7.87 -7.66 -8.29
C ASN A 49 -8.98 -6.74 -8.86
N HIS A 50 -9.29 -5.62 -8.19
CA HIS A 50 -10.30 -4.66 -8.64
C HIS A 50 -9.84 -3.69 -9.74
N PHE A 51 -8.53 -3.50 -9.92
CA PHE A 51 -7.94 -2.59 -10.93
C PHE A 51 -7.46 -3.30 -12.19
N HIS A 52 -7.60 -4.64 -12.26
CA HIS A 52 -7.14 -5.45 -13.40
C HIS A 52 -7.78 -5.04 -14.74
N HIS A 53 -8.96 -4.44 -14.72
CA HIS A 53 -9.64 -3.93 -15.91
C HIS A 53 -9.08 -2.58 -16.40
N GLN A 54 -8.26 -1.90 -15.59
CA GLN A 54 -7.76 -0.55 -15.86
C GLN A 54 -6.26 -0.53 -16.17
N LEU A 55 -5.52 -1.59 -15.83
CA LEU A 55 -4.07 -1.69 -16.07
C LEU A 55 -3.72 -2.93 -16.90
N ASN A 56 -2.79 -2.78 -17.84
CA ASN A 56 -2.19 -3.91 -18.55
C ASN A 56 -1.17 -4.61 -17.65
N LEU A 57 -1.62 -5.62 -16.89
CA LEU A 57 -0.78 -6.34 -15.92
C LEU A 57 0.44 -7.02 -16.55
N SER A 58 0.32 -7.49 -17.80
CA SER A 58 1.46 -8.12 -18.49
C SER A 58 2.57 -7.10 -18.73
N ALA A 59 2.21 -5.93 -19.29
CA ALA A 59 3.16 -4.84 -19.51
C ALA A 59 3.71 -4.28 -18.19
N LEU A 60 2.86 -4.13 -17.16
CA LEU A 60 3.29 -3.70 -15.84
C LEU A 60 4.27 -4.70 -15.19
N SER A 61 4.03 -6.00 -15.36
CA SER A 61 4.90 -7.04 -14.80
C SER A 61 6.28 -7.04 -15.43
N ASP A 62 6.34 -6.93 -16.76
CA ASP A 62 7.59 -6.77 -17.50
C ASP A 62 8.33 -5.49 -17.07
N PHE A 63 7.60 -4.38 -16.90
CA PHE A 63 8.14 -3.12 -16.43
C PHE A 63 8.75 -3.24 -15.02
N ILE A 64 8.00 -3.77 -14.05
CA ILE A 64 8.48 -3.97 -12.66
C ILE A 64 9.70 -4.90 -12.62
N LEU A 65 9.70 -5.98 -13.41
CA LEU A 65 10.84 -6.90 -13.47
C LEU A 65 12.11 -6.17 -13.93
N LYS A 66 12.02 -5.29 -14.92
CA LYS A 66 13.14 -4.49 -15.44
C LYS A 66 13.66 -3.46 -14.44
N LEU A 67 12.83 -2.97 -13.52
CA LEU A 67 13.24 -2.02 -12.49
C LEU A 67 14.20 -2.63 -11.45
N ASN A 68 14.22 -3.96 -11.29
CA ASN A 68 15.10 -4.68 -10.34
C ASN A 68 15.06 -4.08 -8.92
N LEU A 69 13.84 -4.04 -8.35
CA LEU A 69 13.54 -3.29 -7.13
C LEU A 69 13.98 -3.96 -5.82
N ASP A 70 14.51 -5.19 -5.85
CA ASP A 70 14.77 -6.01 -4.66
C ASP A 70 15.54 -5.27 -3.56
N LYS A 71 16.59 -4.50 -3.92
CA LYS A 71 17.35 -3.71 -2.94
C LYS A 71 16.52 -2.61 -2.30
N LEU A 72 15.74 -1.87 -3.11
CA LEU A 72 14.91 -0.76 -2.66
C LEU A 72 13.80 -1.25 -1.74
N LEU A 73 13.11 -2.33 -2.13
CA LEU A 73 12.06 -2.98 -1.35
C LEU A 73 12.60 -3.45 0.01
N LYS A 74 13.81 -4.02 0.03
CA LYS A 74 14.45 -4.52 1.25
C LYS A 74 14.85 -3.39 2.19
N SER A 75 15.36 -2.27 1.66
CA SER A 75 15.73 -1.11 2.47
C SER A 75 14.54 -0.24 2.86
N GLY A 76 13.36 -0.47 2.28
CA GLY A 76 12.20 0.38 2.50
C GLY A 76 12.32 1.74 1.81
N ASP A 77 13.05 1.81 0.69
CA ASP A 77 13.27 3.07 -0.02
C ASP A 77 11.97 3.52 -0.74
N PRO A 78 11.43 4.71 -0.44
CA PRO A 78 10.17 5.20 -1.01
C PRO A 78 10.22 5.40 -2.53
N THR A 79 11.41 5.56 -3.12
CA THR A 79 11.57 5.68 -4.58
C THR A 79 11.13 4.42 -5.32
N ALA A 80 11.05 3.25 -4.66
CA ALA A 80 10.49 2.04 -5.25
C ALA A 80 9.06 2.26 -5.75
N VAL A 81 8.21 2.92 -4.94
CA VAL A 81 6.81 3.20 -5.31
C VAL A 81 6.77 4.19 -6.46
N GLN A 82 7.55 5.27 -6.36
CA GLN A 82 7.58 6.31 -7.39
C GLN A 82 8.01 5.75 -8.75
N LYS A 83 9.00 4.86 -8.80
CA LYS A 83 9.44 4.19 -10.02
C LYS A 83 8.35 3.34 -10.67
N ILE A 84 7.52 2.65 -9.88
CA ILE A 84 6.40 1.88 -10.42
C ILE A 84 5.30 2.81 -10.93
N CYS A 85 5.02 3.92 -10.22
CA CYS A 85 4.04 4.93 -10.63
C CYS A 85 4.33 5.50 -12.04
N GLU A 86 5.60 5.60 -12.44
CA GLU A 86 5.99 6.10 -13.77
C GLU A 86 5.41 5.29 -14.94
N PHE A 87 5.00 4.03 -14.72
CA PHE A 87 4.40 3.17 -15.75
C PHE A 87 3.17 3.80 -16.42
N ASP A 88 2.38 4.56 -15.67
CA ASP A 88 1.16 5.21 -16.16
C ASP A 88 1.14 6.69 -15.76
N ASN A 89 2.25 7.39 -16.02
CA ASN A 89 2.41 8.83 -15.74
C ASN A 89 2.04 9.24 -14.31
N SER A 90 2.30 8.36 -13.33
CA SER A 90 1.95 8.55 -11.92
C SER A 90 0.46 8.79 -11.68
N SER A 91 -0.42 8.13 -12.46
CA SER A 91 -1.85 8.11 -12.16
C SER A 91 -2.10 7.55 -10.75
N LEU A 92 -3.17 8.00 -10.10
CA LEU A 92 -3.49 7.51 -8.75
C LEU A 92 -3.78 6.01 -8.72
N ILE A 93 -4.29 5.45 -9.83
CA ILE A 93 -4.55 4.01 -9.96
C ILE A 93 -3.23 3.23 -9.90
N ILE A 94 -2.23 3.62 -10.69
CA ILE A 94 -0.93 2.93 -10.64
C ILE A 94 -0.23 3.17 -9.31
N CYS A 95 -0.38 4.34 -8.68
CA CYS A 95 0.24 4.60 -7.39
C CYS A 95 -0.41 3.83 -6.23
N ASP A 96 -1.72 3.58 -6.27
CA ASP A 96 -2.38 2.66 -5.34
C ASP A 96 -1.76 1.25 -5.49
N VAL A 97 -1.74 0.71 -6.72
CA VAL A 97 -1.17 -0.62 -7.00
C VAL A 97 0.31 -0.70 -6.60
N ALA A 98 1.12 0.29 -6.95
CA ALA A 98 2.54 0.38 -6.63
C ALA A 98 2.80 0.38 -5.12
N SER A 99 2.03 1.18 -4.39
CA SER A 99 2.16 1.28 -2.93
C SER A 99 1.77 -0.03 -2.24
N ARG A 100 0.75 -0.74 -2.74
CA ARG A 100 0.36 -2.07 -2.24
C ARG A 100 1.40 -3.13 -2.53
N TYR A 101 1.98 -3.13 -3.74
CA TYR A 101 3.06 -4.03 -4.13
C TYR A 101 4.23 -3.89 -3.15
N CYS A 102 4.71 -2.67 -2.94
CA CYS A 102 5.80 -2.41 -2.01
C CYS A 102 5.43 -2.72 -0.55
N ASN A 103 4.19 -2.43 -0.14
CA ASN A 103 3.72 -2.77 1.22
C ASN A 103 3.64 -4.28 1.45
N TRP A 104 3.24 -5.09 0.46
CA TRP A 104 3.29 -6.56 0.60
C TRP A 104 4.72 -7.09 0.77
N HIS A 105 5.71 -6.45 0.15
CA HIS A 105 7.12 -6.76 0.39
C HIS A 105 7.63 -6.30 1.75
N ASN A 106 7.22 -5.12 2.20
CA ASN A 106 7.69 -4.51 3.44
C ASN A 106 6.59 -3.66 4.11
N PRO A 107 5.74 -4.29 4.95
CA PRO A 107 4.62 -3.62 5.61
C PRO A 107 5.00 -2.48 6.55
N ASP A 108 6.25 -2.48 7.03
CA ASP A 108 6.76 -1.50 7.99
C ASP A 108 7.28 -0.22 7.32
N ALA A 109 7.58 -0.27 6.01
CA ALA A 109 8.21 0.82 5.28
C ALA A 109 7.26 1.60 4.35
N TYR A 110 6.25 0.93 3.78
CA TYR A 110 5.44 1.51 2.70
C TYR A 110 4.00 1.76 3.12
N ALA A 111 3.58 3.02 3.25
CA ALA A 111 2.17 3.39 3.37
C ALA A 111 1.38 3.05 2.09
N ILE A 112 0.11 2.65 2.25
CA ILE A 112 -0.78 2.36 1.11
C ILE A 112 -1.49 3.64 0.68
N CYS A 113 -1.34 4.00 -0.60
CA CYS A 113 -1.92 5.16 -1.24
C CYS A 113 -3.29 4.83 -1.85
N ASP A 114 -4.27 4.52 -0.98
CA ASP A 114 -5.65 4.31 -1.42
C ASP A 114 -6.50 5.57 -1.27
N SER A 115 -7.70 5.56 -1.86
CA SER A 115 -8.61 6.70 -1.81
C SER A 115 -8.96 7.12 -0.38
N ILE A 116 -9.14 6.16 0.53
CA ILE A 116 -9.46 6.38 1.95
C ILE A 116 -8.34 7.19 2.61
N THR A 117 -7.08 6.77 2.44
CA THR A 117 -5.94 7.42 3.07
C THR A 117 -5.68 8.81 2.47
N LEU A 118 -5.80 8.94 1.15
CA LEU A 118 -5.67 10.22 0.46
C LEU A 118 -6.73 11.24 0.91
N GLU A 119 -8.00 10.82 0.96
CA GLU A 119 -9.12 11.67 1.39
C GLU A 119 -8.98 12.11 2.83
N LEU A 120 -8.55 11.19 3.70
CA LEU A 120 -8.35 11.46 5.11
C LEU A 120 -7.24 12.50 5.35
N LEU A 121 -6.13 12.42 4.60
CA LEU A 121 -5.00 13.34 4.77
C LEU A 121 -5.26 14.71 4.15
N TYR A 122 -5.75 14.73 2.91
CA TYR A 122 -5.85 15.97 2.13
C TYR A 122 -7.22 16.64 2.21
N LYS A 123 -8.22 15.99 2.82
CA LYS A 123 -9.61 16.48 2.91
C LYS A 123 -10.19 16.83 1.54
N LYS A 124 -9.79 16.07 0.53
CA LYS A 124 -10.18 16.20 -0.88
C LYS A 124 -10.40 14.81 -1.45
N ARG A 125 -11.32 14.68 -2.41
CA ARG A 125 -11.48 13.42 -3.13
C ARG A 125 -10.18 13.07 -3.84
N ALA A 126 -9.85 11.79 -3.92
CA ALA A 126 -8.66 11.34 -4.65
C ALA A 126 -8.65 11.90 -6.09
N THR A 127 -9.80 11.94 -6.76
CA THR A 127 -9.98 12.49 -8.12
C THR A 127 -9.62 13.98 -8.27
N GLU A 128 -9.46 14.72 -7.17
CA GLU A 128 -9.15 16.15 -7.16
C GLU A 128 -7.65 16.44 -6.98
N LEU A 129 -6.83 15.40 -6.75
CA LEU A 129 -5.37 15.54 -6.61
C LEU A 129 -4.72 15.56 -7.99
N LYS A 130 -3.89 16.58 -8.25
CA LYS A 130 -3.28 16.81 -9.57
C LYS A 130 -1.87 16.25 -9.71
N GLU A 131 -1.12 16.20 -8.61
CA GLU A 131 0.25 15.71 -8.57
C GLU A 131 0.40 14.85 -7.33
N PHE A 132 1.00 13.68 -7.51
CA PHE A 132 1.25 12.73 -6.42
C PHE A 132 2.75 12.46 -6.32
N ASP A 133 3.29 12.73 -5.13
CA ASP A 133 4.66 12.40 -4.76
C ASP A 133 4.60 11.45 -3.55
N TYR A 134 5.07 10.22 -3.74
CA TYR A 134 4.94 9.19 -2.71
C TYR A 134 5.75 9.53 -1.45
N GLN A 135 6.89 10.20 -1.59
CA GLN A 135 7.72 10.57 -0.44
C GLN A 135 7.01 11.59 0.45
N THR A 136 6.42 12.63 -0.14
CA THR A 136 5.61 13.62 0.57
C THR A 136 4.39 12.96 1.21
N PHE A 137 3.70 12.09 0.48
CA PHE A 137 2.59 11.29 1.03
C PHE A 137 3.01 10.47 2.26
N LEU A 138 4.15 9.77 2.19
CA LEU A 138 4.66 8.96 3.31
C LEU A 138 5.00 9.81 4.54
N ILE A 139 5.55 11.01 4.33
CA ILE A 139 5.81 11.98 5.41
C ILE A 139 4.48 12.40 6.06
N ASP A 140 3.47 12.74 5.27
CA ASP A 140 2.15 13.15 5.74
C ASP A 140 1.46 12.03 6.53
N VAL A 141 1.48 10.79 6.02
CA VAL A 141 0.98 9.60 6.74
C VAL A 141 1.67 9.45 8.08
N ASN A 142 3.00 9.57 8.13
CA ASN A 142 3.77 9.41 9.36
C ASN A 142 3.47 10.49 10.40
N LYS A 143 3.32 11.73 9.95
CA LYS A 143 2.91 12.84 10.82
C LYS A 143 1.53 12.57 11.40
N TRP A 144 0.56 12.23 10.55
CA TRP A 144 -0.80 11.95 10.98
C TRP A 144 -0.89 10.75 11.95
N ARG A 145 -0.18 9.64 11.67
CA ARG A 145 -0.14 8.46 12.56
C ARG A 145 0.33 8.82 13.95
N LYS A 146 1.40 9.63 14.06
CA LYS A 146 1.92 10.09 15.36
C LYS A 146 0.92 10.97 16.09
N GLU A 147 0.29 11.92 15.40
CA GLU A 147 -0.73 12.79 15.96
C GLU A 147 -1.93 11.99 16.51
N MET A 148 -2.31 10.91 15.81
CA MET A 148 -3.39 10.01 16.19
C MET A 148 -3.00 8.89 17.16
N LYS A 149 -1.71 8.78 17.53
CA LYS A 149 -1.17 7.69 18.36
C LYS A 149 -1.42 6.30 17.75
N LEU A 150 -1.24 6.19 16.44
CA LEU A 150 -1.36 4.96 15.64
C LEU A 150 -0.01 4.52 15.05
N ASP A 151 1.10 5.06 15.57
CA ASP A 151 2.45 4.76 15.14
C ASP A 151 2.93 3.36 15.59
N GLU A 152 2.20 2.69 16.48
CA GLU A 152 2.42 1.28 16.82
C GLU A 152 1.98 0.30 15.72
N PHE A 153 1.04 0.69 14.85
CA PHE A 153 0.59 -0.14 13.74
C PHE A 153 1.57 -0.02 12.58
N ASN A 154 1.99 -1.14 11.97
CA ASN A 154 2.64 -1.03 10.67
C ASN A 154 1.66 -0.51 9.60
N TYR A 155 2.13 -0.20 8.40
CA TYR A 155 1.27 0.40 7.38
C TYR A 155 0.18 -0.56 6.85
N ARG A 156 0.40 -1.88 6.93
CA ARG A 156 -0.63 -2.87 6.58
C ARG A 156 -1.75 -2.91 7.62
N GLU A 157 -1.39 -2.93 8.90
CA GLU A 157 -2.32 -2.84 10.00
C GLU A 157 -3.09 -1.52 9.95
N LEU A 158 -2.40 -0.40 9.68
CA LEU A 158 -3.04 0.90 9.53
C LEU A 158 -4.06 0.89 8.39
N TYR A 159 -3.72 0.33 7.23
CA TYR A 159 -4.66 0.21 6.12
C TYR A 159 -5.90 -0.59 6.51
N LYS A 160 -5.75 -1.72 7.20
CA LYS A 160 -6.89 -2.53 7.69
C LYS A 160 -7.72 -1.78 8.73
N PHE A 161 -7.06 -1.05 9.63
CA PHE A 161 -7.71 -0.22 10.62
C PHE A 161 -8.58 0.84 9.94
N LEU A 162 -8.02 1.60 8.99
CA LEU A 162 -8.75 2.60 8.23
C LEU A 162 -9.90 1.96 7.44
N TRP A 163 -9.68 0.84 6.77
CA TRP A 163 -10.73 0.16 6.02
C TRP A 163 -11.91 -0.27 6.92
N LEU A 164 -11.64 -0.89 8.07
CA LEU A 164 -12.67 -1.33 9.02
C LEU A 164 -13.46 -0.16 9.62
N PHE A 165 -12.80 0.95 9.92
CA PHE A 165 -13.40 2.03 10.71
C PHE A 165 -13.71 3.32 9.94
N ASN A 166 -13.38 3.38 8.65
CA ASN A 166 -13.77 4.45 7.73
C ASN A 166 -14.95 4.05 6.83
N SER A 167 -15.36 2.77 6.82
CA SER A 167 -16.61 2.30 6.18
C SER A 167 -17.89 2.75 6.91
N GLY A 168 -17.78 3.60 7.93
CA GLY A 168 -18.88 4.05 8.79
C GLY A 168 -18.69 5.45 9.37
N LEU A 169 -17.95 6.33 8.68
CA LEU A 169 -17.92 7.78 8.93
C LEU A 169 -18.69 8.52 7.82
#